data_AF-A0A2N8KVA6-F1
#
_entry.id   AF-A0A2N8KVA6-F1
#
_cell.length_a   1.000
_cell.length_b   1.000
_cell.length_c   1.000
_cell.angle_alpha   90.00
_cell.angle_beta   90.00
_cell.angle_gamma   90.00
#
_symmetry.space_group_name_H-M   'P 1'
#
loop_
_entity.id
_entity.type
_entity.pdbx_description
1 polymer ?
#
loop_
_entity_poly.entity_id
_entity_poly.type
_entity_poly.pdbx_seq_one_letter_code
_entity_poly.pdbx_strand_id
1 'polypeptide(L)'
;MGRGYGIEQLLDAAVRSVSAFGSADALVDDETVSERPRHTIKTQEFLQAIRRQVAGDDPERRARFEKSLQPSLDLPELTVDYAWRQWLLQVTSLPGTKRQSMNTLRESQSKLYEIDVIRRHMQGNAVKPVLLINTDTLNGAASEEVVKEATSMLDRLLRLAKAEQLDVIEASSPMEAAEHVNALQ
;
A
#
# COMPACT_ATOMS: atom_id res chain seq x y z
N MET A 1 22.33 35.49 -3.85
CA MET A 1 20.87 35.43 -3.99
C MET A 1 20.50 34.04 -4.47
N GLY A 2 20.15 33.13 -3.55
CA GLY A 2 19.77 31.76 -3.87
C GLY A 2 18.30 31.72 -4.30
N ARG A 3 18.03 31.33 -5.55
CA ARG A 3 16.68 31.07 -6.04
C ARG A 3 16.16 29.80 -5.37
N GLY A 4 15.08 29.94 -4.60
CA GLY A 4 14.39 28.81 -3.97
C GLY A 4 13.80 27.90 -5.04
N TYR A 5 14.15 26.62 -4.99
CA TYR A 5 13.53 25.58 -5.79
C TYR A 5 12.13 25.31 -5.22
N GLY A 6 11.11 25.39 -6.08
CA GLY A 6 9.72 25.16 -5.70
C GLY A 6 9.50 23.68 -5.36
N ILE A 7 8.67 23.43 -4.34
CA ILE A 7 8.30 22.10 -3.84
C ILE A 7 7.81 21.17 -4.98
N GLU A 8 7.14 21.72 -5.99
CA GLU A 8 6.69 20.99 -7.18
C GLU A 8 7.85 20.48 -8.05
N GLN A 9 8.97 21.21 -8.15
CA GLN A 9 10.13 20.80 -8.94
C GLN A 9 10.95 19.71 -8.24
N LEU A 10 10.92 19.63 -6.91
CA LEU A 10 11.54 18.53 -6.16
C LEU A 10 10.73 17.24 -6.28
N LEU A 11 9.39 17.33 -6.22
CA LEU A 11 8.51 16.19 -6.46
C LEU A 11 8.64 15.70 -7.92
N ASP A 12 8.67 16.60 -8.89
CA ASP A 12 8.84 16.25 -10.30
C ASP A 12 10.27 15.76 -10.59
N ALA A 13 11.29 16.20 -9.85
CA ALA A 13 12.66 15.67 -9.96
C ALA A 13 12.80 14.27 -9.33
N ALA A 14 12.14 13.99 -8.21
CA ALA A 14 12.07 12.64 -7.64
C ALA A 14 11.24 11.68 -8.50
N VAL A 15 10.27 12.20 -9.26
CA VAL A 15 9.49 11.43 -10.24
C VAL A 15 10.26 11.25 -11.56
N ARG A 16 11.03 12.25 -12.03
CA ARG A 16 11.79 12.17 -13.28
C ARG A 16 13.15 11.48 -13.16
N SER A 17 13.79 11.47 -11.99
CA SER A 17 14.99 10.63 -11.77
C SER A 17 14.67 9.13 -11.83
N VAL A 18 13.40 8.75 -11.67
CA VAL A 18 12.90 7.37 -11.80
C VAL A 18 12.66 6.95 -13.26
N SER A 19 12.74 7.86 -14.24
CA SER A 19 12.55 7.52 -15.67
C SER A 19 13.84 7.40 -16.48
N ALA A 20 15.02 7.68 -15.91
CA ALA A 20 16.28 7.70 -16.67
C ALA A 20 17.17 6.43 -16.50
N PHE A 21 16.72 5.42 -15.75
CA PHE A 21 17.39 4.11 -15.65
C PHE A 21 16.50 2.94 -16.13
N GLY A 22 15.51 3.23 -16.98
CA GLY A 22 14.58 2.24 -17.53
C GLY A 22 14.99 1.64 -18.89
N SER A 23 16.27 1.71 -19.28
CA SER A 23 16.70 1.19 -20.58
C SER A 23 18.16 0.73 -20.53
N ALA A 24 18.39 -0.46 -19.97
CA ALA A 24 19.33 -1.48 -20.45
C ALA A 24 19.52 -2.63 -19.44
N ASP A 25 18.44 -3.21 -18.88
CA ASP A 25 18.56 -4.50 -18.18
C ASP A 25 17.30 -5.37 -18.24
N ALA A 26 16.57 -5.28 -19.35
CA ALA A 26 15.47 -6.20 -19.66
C ALA A 26 16.02 -7.52 -20.23
N LEU A 27 17.06 -8.10 -19.63
CA LEU A 27 17.63 -9.41 -20.00
C LEU A 27 18.43 -10.02 -18.83
N VAL A 28 17.87 -10.10 -17.63
CA VAL A 28 18.29 -11.14 -16.67
C VAL A 28 17.05 -11.71 -15.99
N ASP A 29 16.70 -12.91 -16.43
CA ASP A 29 15.88 -13.87 -15.71
C ASP A 29 16.65 -14.21 -14.44
N ASP A 30 16.30 -13.58 -13.31
CA ASP A 30 16.87 -13.93 -12.01
C ASP A 30 15.72 -14.28 -11.05
N GLU A 31 15.38 -15.58 -11.07
CA GLU A 31 14.70 -16.25 -9.97
C GLU A 31 15.52 -16.11 -8.68
N THR A 32 15.41 -15.00 -7.96
CA THR A 32 15.91 -14.91 -6.59
C THR A 32 14.98 -14.13 -5.65
N VAL A 33 14.31 -14.94 -4.80
CA VAL A 33 13.89 -14.65 -3.41
C VAL A 33 12.68 -13.73 -3.18
N SER A 34 11.51 -14.37 -3.05
CA SER A 34 10.64 -14.14 -1.89
C SER A 34 9.91 -15.43 -1.53
N GLU A 35 10.51 -16.26 -0.67
CA GLU A 35 9.87 -17.47 -0.13
C GLU A 35 8.61 -17.19 0.72
N ARG A 36 8.24 -15.91 0.91
CA ARG A 36 6.99 -15.52 1.56
C ARG A 36 6.28 -14.43 0.76
N PRO A 37 5.03 -14.65 0.36
CA PRO A 37 4.28 -13.62 -0.36
C PRO A 37 4.05 -12.40 0.55
N ARG A 38 4.34 -11.20 0.02
CA ARG A 38 4.11 -9.90 0.68
C ARG A 38 2.63 -9.70 1.06
N HIS A 39 1.75 -10.33 0.30
CA HIS A 39 0.31 -10.31 0.50
C HIS A 39 -0.21 -11.71 0.83
N THR A 40 -1.15 -11.78 1.76
CA THR A 40 -2.11 -12.86 1.83
C THR A 40 -2.86 -12.94 0.50
N ILE A 41 -3.31 -14.15 0.14
CA ILE A 41 -4.05 -14.40 -1.11
C ILE A 41 -5.23 -13.43 -1.23
N LYS A 42 -5.96 -13.23 -0.13
CA LYS A 42 -7.11 -12.34 -0.10
C LYS A 42 -6.75 -10.88 -0.35
N THR A 43 -5.68 -10.37 0.27
CA THR A 43 -5.18 -9.02 0.00
C THR A 43 -4.75 -8.87 -1.46
N GLN A 44 -4.08 -9.88 -2.03
CA GLN A 44 -3.63 -9.85 -3.42
C GLN A 44 -4.80 -9.78 -4.40
N GLU A 45 -5.81 -10.63 -4.22
CA GLU A 45 -7.01 -10.65 -5.07
C GLU A 45 -7.78 -9.33 -4.99
N PHE A 46 -7.91 -8.77 -3.79
CA PHE A 46 -8.56 -7.49 -3.56
C PHE A 46 -7.80 -6.34 -4.22
N LEU A 47 -6.47 -6.28 -4.05
CA LEU A 47 -5.61 -5.27 -4.66
C LEU A 47 -5.66 -5.33 -6.20
N GLN A 48 -5.64 -6.52 -6.78
CA GLN A 48 -5.79 -6.70 -8.23
C GLN A 48 -7.16 -6.24 -8.74
N ALA A 49 -8.22 -6.45 -7.97
CA ALA A 49 -9.55 -5.95 -8.30
C ALA A 49 -9.62 -4.41 -8.23
N ILE A 50 -9.03 -3.78 -7.21
CA ILE A 50 -8.93 -2.31 -7.11
C ILE A 50 -8.15 -1.76 -8.30
N ARG A 51 -6.96 -2.33 -8.59
CA ARG A 51 -6.09 -1.89 -9.68
C ARG A 51 -6.81 -1.89 -11.02
N ARG A 52 -7.56 -2.95 -11.32
CA ARG A 52 -8.37 -3.04 -12.55
C ARG A 52 -9.41 -1.93 -12.63
N GLN A 53 -10.08 -1.61 -11.53
CA GLN A 53 -11.11 -0.56 -11.49
C GLN A 53 -10.55 0.86 -11.53
N VAL A 54 -9.44 1.13 -10.84
CA VAL A 54 -8.84 2.47 -10.75
C VAL A 54 -8.07 2.81 -12.03
N ALA A 55 -7.27 1.87 -12.53
CA ALA A 55 -6.43 2.12 -13.69
C ALA A 55 -7.16 1.88 -15.01
N GLY A 56 -8.09 0.93 -15.09
CA GLY A 56 -8.68 0.52 -16.36
C GLY A 56 -7.56 0.18 -17.36
N ASP A 57 -7.56 0.87 -18.51
CA ASP A 57 -6.52 0.79 -19.54
C ASP A 57 -5.41 1.85 -19.42
N ASP A 58 -5.52 2.80 -18.48
CA ASP A 58 -4.58 3.90 -18.30
C ASP A 58 -3.24 3.40 -17.71
N PRO A 59 -2.13 3.46 -18.47
CA PRO A 59 -0.83 2.97 -18.03
C PRO A 59 -0.22 3.86 -16.92
N GLU A 60 -0.49 5.16 -16.91
CA GLU A 60 0.05 6.07 -15.88
C GLU A 60 -0.60 5.79 -14.54
N ARG A 61 -1.92 5.58 -14.51
CA ARG A 61 -2.61 5.14 -13.29
C ARG A 61 -2.15 3.77 -12.84
N ARG A 62 -1.90 2.86 -13.78
CA ARG A 62 -1.41 1.51 -13.47
C ARG A 62 -0.02 1.54 -12.81
N ALA A 63 0.86 2.46 -13.23
CA ALA A 63 2.19 2.64 -12.67
C ALA A 63 2.23 3.20 -11.24
N ARG A 64 1.08 3.62 -10.70
CA ARG A 64 0.93 4.08 -9.30
C ARG A 64 0.82 2.91 -8.32
N PHE A 65 0.46 1.72 -8.78
CA PHE A 65 0.32 0.52 -7.95
C PHE A 65 1.65 -0.22 -7.80
N GLU A 66 1.81 -0.94 -6.68
CA GLU A 66 3.00 -1.75 -6.38
C GLU A 66 4.30 -0.95 -6.57
N LYS A 67 4.29 0.30 -6.07
CA LYS A 67 5.37 1.24 -6.31
C LYS A 67 6.53 0.94 -5.40
N SER A 68 7.68 0.59 -5.98
CA SER A 68 8.96 0.57 -5.29
C SER A 68 9.47 1.99 -5.03
N LEU A 69 9.91 2.22 -3.79
CA LEU A 69 10.46 3.46 -3.28
C LEU A 69 11.76 3.15 -2.53
N GLN A 70 12.83 3.89 -2.83
CA GLN A 70 14.06 3.84 -2.06
C GLN A 70 14.16 5.11 -1.21
N PRO A 71 13.83 5.05 0.11
CA PRO A 71 13.71 6.26 0.93
C PRO A 71 15.04 6.98 1.13
N SER A 72 16.15 6.24 1.16
CA SER A 72 17.52 6.75 1.15
C SER A 72 18.45 5.70 0.55
N LEU A 73 19.65 6.11 0.13
CA LEU A 73 20.65 5.21 -0.48
C LEU A 73 21.08 4.07 0.45
N ASP A 74 21.03 4.30 1.76
CA ASP A 74 21.45 3.33 2.79
C ASP A 74 20.31 2.39 3.23
N LEU A 75 19.10 2.59 2.71
CA LEU A 75 17.94 1.79 3.04
C LEU A 75 17.56 0.88 1.88
N PRO A 76 16.99 -0.30 2.19
CA PRO A 76 16.46 -1.19 1.17
C PRO A 76 15.33 -0.51 0.40
N GLU A 77 15.11 -0.99 -0.82
CA GLU A 77 13.90 -0.67 -1.56
C GLU A 77 12.67 -1.21 -0.80
N LEU A 78 11.66 -0.37 -0.66
CA LEU A 78 10.39 -0.68 -0.01
C LEU A 78 9.25 -0.52 -1.02
N THR A 79 8.27 -1.41 -0.95
CA THR A 79 7.12 -1.35 -1.84
C THR A 79 5.90 -0.79 -1.12
N VAL A 80 5.14 0.06 -1.80
CA VAL A 80 3.81 0.51 -1.36
C VAL A 80 2.75 0.07 -2.36
N ASP A 81 1.56 -0.29 -1.88
CA ASP A 81 0.52 -0.86 -2.76
C ASP A 81 -0.02 0.17 -3.76
N TYR A 82 -0.11 1.43 -3.35
CA TYR A 82 -0.45 2.55 -4.22
C TYR A 82 0.25 3.84 -3.76
N ALA A 83 0.78 4.61 -4.71
CA ALA A 83 1.43 5.89 -4.45
C ALA A 83 0.98 6.96 -5.46
N TRP A 84 0.50 8.08 -4.96
CA TRP A 84 0.20 9.24 -5.79
C TRP A 84 0.36 10.56 -5.04
N ARG A 85 1.17 11.46 -5.58
CA ARG A 85 1.53 12.75 -4.95
C ARG A 85 2.02 12.52 -3.51
N GLN A 86 1.25 12.97 -2.53
CA GLN A 86 1.55 12.83 -1.10
C GLN A 86 1.00 11.54 -0.49
N TRP A 87 0.07 10.86 -1.16
CA TRP A 87 -0.63 9.70 -0.61
C TRP A 87 0.17 8.43 -0.81
N LEU A 88 0.43 7.72 0.29
CA LEU A 88 0.96 6.36 0.28
C LEU A 88 -0.07 5.45 0.90
N LEU A 89 -0.57 4.49 0.13
CA LEU A 89 -1.64 3.60 0.54
C LEU A 89 -1.14 2.17 0.59
N GLN A 90 -1.43 1.51 1.70
CA GLN A 90 -1.24 0.07 1.91
C GLN A 90 -2.61 -0.57 2.09
N VAL A 91 -2.80 -1.73 1.49
CA VAL A 91 -4.05 -2.49 1.52
C VAL A 91 -3.89 -3.70 2.44
N THR A 92 -4.87 -4.05 3.24
CA THR A 92 -4.89 -5.35 3.91
C THR A 92 -6.31 -5.88 3.95
N SER A 93 -6.47 -7.20 4.16
CA SER A 93 -7.78 -7.84 4.24
C SER A 93 -8.00 -8.53 5.56
N LEU A 94 -9.20 -8.37 6.12
CA LEU A 94 -9.59 -9.09 7.32
C LEU A 94 -9.53 -10.62 7.08
N PRO A 95 -9.09 -11.39 8.09
CA PRO A 95 -8.93 -12.82 7.96
C PRO A 95 -10.30 -13.50 7.94
N GLY A 96 -10.48 -14.47 7.05
CA GLY A 96 -11.68 -15.32 7.02
C GLY A 96 -11.62 -16.51 8.00
N THR A 97 -10.49 -16.71 8.68
CA THR A 97 -10.30 -17.78 9.68
C THR A 97 -9.25 -17.41 10.72
N LYS A 98 -9.27 -18.06 11.88
CA LYS A 98 -8.22 -17.93 12.91
C LYS A 98 -6.81 -18.26 12.39
N ARG A 99 -6.68 -19.27 11.53
CA ARG A 99 -5.38 -19.64 10.93
C ARG A 99 -4.81 -18.51 10.06
N GLN A 100 -5.67 -17.78 9.34
CA GLN A 100 -5.26 -16.65 8.50
C GLN A 100 -4.88 -15.41 9.32
N SER A 101 -5.40 -15.27 10.54
CA SER A 101 -5.23 -14.06 11.36
C SER A 101 -3.78 -13.74 11.67
N MET A 102 -2.94 -14.75 11.92
CA MET A 102 -1.50 -14.54 12.13
C MET A 102 -0.79 -14.05 10.86
N ASN A 103 -1.24 -14.47 9.68
CA ASN A 103 -0.65 -14.03 8.41
C ASN A 103 -1.10 -12.61 8.07
N THR A 104 -2.39 -12.29 8.24
CA THR A 104 -2.92 -10.92 8.09
C THR A 104 -2.20 -9.94 9.01
N LEU A 105 -1.98 -10.33 10.27
CA LEU A 105 -1.27 -9.51 11.22
C LEU A 105 0.17 -9.24 10.78
N ARG A 106 0.91 -10.28 10.36
CA ARG A 106 2.29 -10.14 9.89
C ARG A 106 2.38 -9.27 8.63
N GLU A 107 1.48 -9.48 7.67
CA GLU A 107 1.34 -8.61 6.49
C GLU A 107 1.14 -7.16 6.92
N SER A 108 0.16 -6.90 7.78
CA SER A 108 -0.19 -5.55 8.22
C SER A 108 0.97 -4.87 8.95
N GLN A 109 1.66 -5.59 9.84
CA GLN A 109 2.83 -5.07 10.55
C GLN A 109 3.98 -4.75 9.59
N SER A 110 4.22 -5.59 8.59
CA SER A 110 5.23 -5.33 7.55
C SER A 110 4.91 -4.04 6.78
N LYS A 111 3.66 -3.87 6.36
CA LYS A 111 3.20 -2.71 5.59
C LYS A 111 3.25 -1.40 6.39
N LEU A 112 2.88 -1.46 7.67
CA LEU A 112 3.00 -0.32 8.57
C LEU A 112 4.46 0.08 8.79
N TYR A 113 5.35 -0.90 8.94
CA TYR A 113 6.79 -0.66 9.03
C TYR A 113 7.34 -0.03 7.75
N GLU A 114 6.98 -0.55 6.57
CA GLU A 114 7.36 0.03 5.26
C GLU A 114 6.98 1.52 5.19
N ILE A 115 5.72 1.85 5.51
CA ILE A 115 5.23 3.23 5.54
C ILE A 115 6.02 4.10 6.51
N ASP A 116 6.25 3.63 7.74
CA ASP A 116 6.92 4.41 8.77
C ASP A 116 8.38 4.71 8.38
N VAL A 117 9.09 3.73 7.82
CA VAL A 117 10.45 3.93 7.29
C VAL A 117 10.44 4.97 6.18
N ILE A 118 9.50 4.89 5.21
CA ILE A 118 9.38 5.88 4.14
C ILE A 118 9.13 7.27 4.73
N ARG A 119 8.16 7.40 5.64
CA ARG A 119 7.78 8.69 6.24
C ARG A 119 8.94 9.36 6.97
N ARG A 120 9.75 8.60 7.71
CA ARG A 120 10.90 9.14 8.47
C ARG A 120 12.03 9.66 7.58
N HIS A 121 12.19 9.08 6.39
CA HIS A 121 13.33 9.38 5.52
C HIS A 121 12.99 10.34 4.37
N MET A 122 11.72 10.53 4.04
CA MET A 122 11.28 11.53 3.04
C MET A 122 11.25 12.99 3.60
N GLN A 123 12.23 13.37 4.42
CA GLN A 123 12.29 14.65 5.13
C GLN A 123 11.92 15.85 4.23
N GLY A 124 10.90 16.61 4.64
CA GLY A 124 10.40 17.80 3.91
C GLY A 124 9.18 17.56 3.01
N ASN A 125 8.87 16.31 2.64
CA ASN A 125 7.64 15.98 1.92
C ASN A 125 6.54 15.57 2.90
N ALA A 126 5.38 16.23 2.84
CA ALA A 126 4.22 15.91 3.66
C ALA A 126 3.56 14.61 3.16
N VAL A 127 4.14 13.46 3.49
CA VAL A 127 3.57 12.15 3.18
C VAL A 127 2.29 11.93 4.01
N LYS A 128 1.23 11.47 3.35
CA LYS A 128 -0.05 11.08 3.95
C LYS A 128 -0.24 9.57 3.86
N PRO A 129 0.10 8.83 4.92
CA PRO A 129 -0.03 7.38 4.90
C PRO A 129 -1.47 6.95 5.18
N VAL A 130 -1.96 6.00 4.39
CA VAL A 130 -3.32 5.46 4.48
C VAL A 130 -3.25 3.94 4.55
N LEU A 131 -3.99 3.36 5.49
CA LEU A 131 -4.27 1.94 5.53
C LEU A 131 -5.69 1.69 5.02
N LEU A 132 -5.82 1.03 3.88
CA LEU A 132 -7.08 0.56 3.34
C LEU A 132 -7.35 -0.87 3.80
N ILE A 133 -8.45 -1.09 4.51
CA ILE A 133 -8.81 -2.39 5.08
C ILE A 133 -10.03 -2.94 4.32
N ASN A 134 -9.86 -4.09 3.68
CA ASN A 134 -10.96 -4.87 3.13
C ASN A 134 -11.76 -5.53 4.27
N THR A 135 -13.00 -5.07 4.44
CA THR A 135 -13.93 -5.51 5.49
C THR A 135 -15.01 -6.47 4.97
N ASP A 136 -14.88 -6.98 3.73
CA ASP A 136 -15.84 -7.92 3.10
C ASP A 136 -16.27 -9.08 4.01
N THR A 137 -15.37 -9.53 4.89
CA THR A 137 -15.52 -10.69 5.77
C THR A 137 -16.59 -10.46 6.81
N LEU A 138 -16.84 -9.19 7.16
CA LEU A 138 -17.86 -8.79 8.12
C LEU A 138 -19.26 -8.73 7.50
N ASN A 139 -19.36 -8.62 6.17
CA ASN A 139 -20.63 -8.42 5.46
C ASN A 139 -21.21 -9.68 4.81
N GLY A 140 -20.45 -10.79 4.80
CA GLY A 140 -20.85 -12.05 4.18
C GLY A 140 -21.64 -12.98 5.11
N ALA A 141 -22.09 -14.12 4.54
CA ALA A 141 -22.66 -15.25 5.29
C ALA A 141 -21.56 -16.05 6.04
N ALA A 142 -20.71 -15.35 6.79
CA ALA A 142 -19.67 -15.95 7.59
C ALA A 142 -20.24 -16.51 8.90
N SER A 143 -19.60 -17.52 9.47
CA SER A 143 -19.97 -18.00 10.80
C SER A 143 -19.68 -16.94 11.87
N GLU A 144 -20.39 -16.99 12.98
CA GLU A 144 -20.21 -16.06 14.11
C GLU A 144 -18.74 -16.05 14.62
N GLU A 145 -18.07 -17.20 14.59
CA GLU A 145 -16.65 -17.30 14.95
C GLU A 145 -15.74 -16.51 14.00
N VAL A 146 -16.02 -16.55 12.69
CA VAL A 146 -15.25 -15.80 11.69
C VAL A 146 -15.48 -14.30 11.84
N VAL A 147 -16.73 -13.88 12.04
CA VAL A 147 -17.07 -12.47 12.29
C VAL A 147 -16.34 -11.98 13.54
N LYS A 148 -16.37 -12.75 14.64
CA LYS A 148 -15.67 -12.40 15.88
C LYS A 148 -14.16 -12.23 15.67
N GLU A 149 -13.53 -13.13 14.93
CA GLU A 149 -12.09 -13.04 14.64
C GLU A 149 -11.77 -11.84 13.74
N ALA A 150 -12.56 -11.60 12.69
CA ALA A 150 -12.40 -10.47 11.79
C ALA A 150 -12.58 -9.13 12.53
N THR A 151 -13.58 -9.00 13.41
CA THR A 151 -13.79 -7.82 14.25
C THR A 151 -12.62 -7.60 15.20
N SER A 152 -12.14 -8.66 15.86
CA SER A 152 -10.95 -8.58 16.73
C SER A 152 -9.70 -8.11 15.97
N MET A 153 -9.52 -8.58 14.74
CA MET A 153 -8.44 -8.12 13.87
C MET A 153 -8.63 -6.65 13.46
N LEU A 154 -9.84 -6.24 13.08
CA LEU A 154 -10.14 -4.85 12.73
C LEU A 154 -9.79 -3.91 13.89
N ASP A 155 -10.26 -4.21 15.10
CA ASP A 155 -9.93 -3.43 16.31
C ASP A 155 -8.43 -3.33 16.56
N ARG A 156 -7.69 -4.39 16.22
CA ARG A 156 -6.23 -4.40 16.34
C ARG A 156 -5.58 -3.53 15.28
N LEU A 157 -6.01 -3.61 14.03
CA LEU A 157 -5.50 -2.78 12.92
C LEU A 157 -5.78 -1.30 13.15
N LEU A 158 -6.99 -0.95 13.60
CA LEU A 158 -7.35 0.42 13.96
C LEU A 158 -6.44 0.99 15.07
N ARG A 159 -6.14 0.19 16.10
CA ARG A 159 -5.20 0.59 17.16
C ARG A 159 -3.78 0.78 16.65
N LEU A 160 -3.30 -0.10 15.77
CA LEU A 160 -1.97 0.01 15.16
C LEU A 160 -1.88 1.24 14.25
N ALA A 161 -2.86 1.44 13.37
CA ALA A 161 -2.93 2.60 12.49
C ALA A 161 -2.95 3.91 13.30
N LYS A 162 -3.72 3.96 14.39
CA LYS A 162 -3.75 5.11 15.30
C LYS A 162 -2.39 5.37 15.96
N ALA A 163 -1.70 4.33 16.43
CA ALA A 163 -0.39 4.45 17.06
C ALA A 163 0.65 5.02 16.09
N GLU A 164 0.56 4.62 14.82
CA GLU A 164 1.47 5.05 13.76
C GLU A 164 1.01 6.33 13.02
N GLN A 165 -0.14 6.91 13.41
CA GLN A 165 -0.75 8.10 12.80
C GLN A 165 -1.07 7.94 11.30
N LEU A 166 -1.71 6.83 10.94
CA LEU A 166 -2.26 6.60 9.60
C LEU A 166 -3.73 6.96 9.55
N ASP A 167 -4.16 7.49 8.42
CA ASP A 167 -5.57 7.53 8.07
C ASP A 167 -6.03 6.09 7.73
N VAL A 168 -7.24 5.73 8.12
CA VAL A 168 -7.82 4.41 7.82
C VAL A 168 -9.02 4.57 6.91
N ILE A 169 -9.07 3.74 5.87
CA ILE A 169 -10.22 3.59 4.98
C ILE A 169 -10.71 2.16 5.11
N GLU A 170 -11.95 1.96 5.51
CA GLU A 170 -12.60 0.66 5.48
C GLU A 170 -13.38 0.55 4.17
N ALA A 171 -13.28 -0.59 3.49
CA ALA A 171 -14.02 -0.85 2.27
C ALA A 171 -14.54 -2.30 2.26
N SER A 172 -15.83 -2.45 2.02
CA SER A 172 -16.52 -3.74 1.97
C SER A 172 -16.41 -4.44 0.62
N SER A 173 -15.95 -3.73 -0.41
CA SER A 173 -15.84 -4.24 -1.77
C SER A 173 -14.70 -3.55 -2.54
N PRO A 174 -14.18 -4.19 -3.62
CA PRO A 174 -13.17 -3.56 -4.45
C PRO A 174 -13.66 -2.28 -5.16
N MET A 175 -14.97 -2.16 -5.38
CA MET A 175 -15.59 -0.99 -6.01
C MET A 175 -15.58 0.22 -5.07
N GLU A 176 -16.05 0.04 -3.84
CA GLU A 176 -15.96 1.06 -2.79
C GLU A 176 -14.51 1.47 -2.54
N ALA A 177 -13.58 0.49 -2.46
CA ALA A 177 -12.16 0.78 -2.34
C ALA A 177 -11.62 1.61 -3.52
N ALA A 178 -12.04 1.30 -4.76
CA ALA A 178 -11.63 2.06 -5.94
C ALA A 178 -12.17 3.50 -5.93
N GLU A 179 -13.40 3.72 -5.46
CA GLU A 179 -13.97 5.06 -5.27
C GLU A 179 -13.12 5.89 -4.30
N HIS A 180 -12.73 5.30 -3.16
CA HIS A 180 -11.83 5.94 -2.21
C HIS A 180 -10.45 6.25 -2.82
N VAL A 181 -9.84 5.31 -3.54
CA VAL A 181 -8.54 5.52 -4.19
C VAL A 181 -8.62 6.62 -5.27
N ASN A 182 -9.72 6.68 -6.03
CA ASN A 182 -9.94 7.74 -7.01
C ASN A 182 -10.11 9.13 -6.35
N ALA A 183 -10.66 9.20 -5.15
CA ALA A 183 -10.77 10.44 -4.39
C ALA A 183 -9.41 10.98 -3.89
N LEU A 184 -8.35 10.16 -3.91
CA LEU A 184 -6.98 10.56 -3.55
C LEU A 184 -6.19 11.19 -4.73
N GLN A 185 -6.77 11.27 -5.93
CA GLN A 185 -6.11 11.76 -7.15
C GLN A 185 -5.97 13.28 -7.20
#